data_AF-A0A954XWX3-F1
#
_entry.id   AF-A0A954XWX3-F1
#
_cell.length_a   1.000
_cell.length_b   1.000
_cell.length_c   1.000
_cell.angle_alpha   90.00
_cell.angle_beta   90.00
_cell.angle_gamma   90.00
#
_symmetry.space_group_name_H-M   'P 1'
#
loop_
_entity.id
_entity.type
_entity.pdbx_description
1 polymer ?
#
loop_
_entity_poly.entity_id
_entity_poly.type
_entity_poly.pdbx_seq_one_letter_code
_entity_poly.pdbx_strand_id
1 'polypeptide(L)' 'MNTTSSASRRCLPLAAAALLAACCLGVTGCQIDAAGQTLPSPYHLTDDVQYYAPGPEFKLAREAAALKEMNAENISEPQR' A
#
# COMPACT_ATOMS: atom_id res chain seq x y z
N MET A 1 -8.27 -53.64 -33.24
CA MET A 1 -7.39 -52.68 -33.94
C MET A 1 -6.99 -51.64 -32.91
N ASN A 2 -5.80 -51.77 -32.35
CA ASN A 2 -5.40 -51.05 -31.15
C ASN A 2 -4.51 -49.89 -31.62
N THR A 3 -5.09 -48.72 -31.85
CA THR A 3 -4.36 -47.53 -32.26
C THR A 3 -3.70 -46.90 -31.04
N THR A 4 -2.46 -47.27 -30.75
CA THR A 4 -1.62 -46.54 -29.81
C THR A 4 -1.26 -45.19 -30.42
N SER A 5 -1.97 -44.13 -30.00
CA SER A 5 -1.63 -42.75 -30.32
C SER A 5 -0.28 -42.42 -29.71
N SER A 6 0.75 -42.36 -30.56
CA SER A 6 2.08 -41.87 -30.18
C SER A 6 2.01 -40.35 -30.05
N ALA A 7 1.50 -39.84 -28.93
CA ALA A 7 1.64 -38.44 -28.58
C ALA A 7 3.14 -38.12 -28.46
N SER A 8 3.61 -37.22 -29.32
CA SER A 8 4.99 -36.77 -29.40
C SER A 8 5.49 -36.30 -28.02
N ARG A 9 6.43 -37.04 -27.44
CA ARG A 9 7.07 -36.71 -26.16
C ARG A 9 7.76 -35.33 -26.15
N ARG A 10 7.92 -34.70 -27.33
CA ARG A 10 8.50 -33.36 -27.50
C ARG A 10 7.50 -32.22 -27.28
N CYS A 11 6.20 -32.50 -27.26
CA CYS A 11 5.16 -31.48 -27.05
C CYS A 11 4.90 -31.20 -25.56
N LEU A 12 5.16 -32.17 -24.68
CA LEU A 12 4.98 -32.04 -23.24
C LEU A 12 5.84 -30.93 -22.59
N PRO A 13 7.15 -30.78 -22.89
CA PRO A 13 7.94 -29.69 -22.31
C PRO A 13 7.51 -28.31 -22.83
N LEU A 14 7.06 -28.20 -24.08
CA LEU A 14 6.54 -26.94 -24.64
C LEU A 14 5.23 -26.51 -23.98
N ALA A 15 4.32 -27.46 -23.75
CA ALA A 15 3.07 -27.20 -23.04
C ALA A 15 3.32 -26.76 -21.57
N ALA A 16 4.27 -27.42 -20.89
CA ALA A 16 4.65 -27.05 -19.53
C ALA A 16 5.29 -25.65 -19.46
N ALA A 17 6.17 -25.31 -20.42
CA ALA A 17 6.79 -23.99 -20.49
C ALA A 17 5.76 -22.88 -20.78
N ALA A 18 4.81 -23.15 -21.67
CA ALA A 18 3.72 -22.21 -21.98
C ALA A 18 2.80 -21.97 -20.76
N LEU A 19 2.48 -23.03 -20.02
CA LEU A 19 1.69 -22.93 -18.79
C LEU A 19 2.44 -22.12 -17.71
N LEU A 20 3.74 -22.37 -17.55
CA LEU A 20 4.58 -21.63 -16.60
C LEU A 20 4.66 -20.15 -16.97
N ALA A 21 4.86 -19.82 -18.25
CA ALA A 21 4.89 -18.44 -18.73
C ALA A 21 3.54 -17.72 -18.48
N ALA A 22 2.41 -18.40 -18.74
CA ALA A 22 1.09 -17.87 -18.46
C ALA A 22 0.86 -17.64 -16.96
N CYS A 23 1.31 -18.55 -16.10
CA CYS A 23 1.28 -18.36 -14.65
C CYS A 23 2.12 -17.15 -14.23
N CYS A 24 3.37 -17.03 -14.70
CA CYS A 24 4.24 -15.90 -14.34
C CYS A 24 3.58 -14.55 -14.68
N LEU A 25 2.98 -14.43 -15.88
CA LEU A 25 2.25 -13.22 -16.29
C LEU A 25 1.00 -12.94 -15.44
N GLY A 26 0.35 -13.98 -14.90
CA GLY A 26 -0.82 -13.84 -14.03
C GLY A 26 -0.50 -13.49 -12.58
N VAL A 27 0.71 -13.82 -12.08
CA VAL A 27 1.13 -13.48 -10.69
C VAL A 27 1.90 -12.15 -10.63
N THR A 28 2.51 -11.70 -11.73
CA THR A 28 3.09 -10.34 -11.80
C THR A 28 1.98 -9.31 -11.97
N GLY A 29 1.58 -8.63 -10.90
CA GLY A 29 0.65 -7.51 -10.98
C GLY A 29 1.22 -6.37 -11.84
N CYS A 30 0.39 -5.78 -12.70
CA CYS A 30 0.74 -4.54 -13.39
C CYS A 30 0.67 -3.40 -12.37
N GLN A 31 1.83 -2.94 -11.91
CA GLN A 31 1.94 -1.71 -11.12
C GLN A 31 1.31 -0.56 -11.91
N ILE A 32 0.27 0.06 -11.35
CA ILE A 32 -0.48 1.13 -12.03
C ILE A 32 0.27 2.44 -11.80
N ASP A 33 0.78 3.02 -12.88
CA ASP A 33 1.26 4.40 -12.93
C ASP A 33 0.13 5.30 -13.44
N ALA A 34 -0.26 6.28 -12.64
CA ALA A 34 -1.21 7.31 -13.03
C ALA A 34 -0.60 8.68 -12.71
N ALA A 35 -0.63 9.59 -13.70
CA ALA A 35 -0.07 10.94 -13.58
C ALA A 35 1.42 10.98 -13.13
N GLY A 36 2.22 9.96 -13.47
CA GLY A 36 3.64 9.90 -13.10
C GLY A 36 3.89 9.46 -11.66
N GLN A 37 2.86 8.91 -10.99
CA GLN A 37 2.98 8.30 -9.67
C GLN A 37 2.55 6.84 -9.71
N THR A 38 3.35 5.97 -9.08
CA THR A 38 2.92 4.62 -8.74
C THR A 38 1.92 4.70 -7.60
N LEU A 39 0.69 4.27 -7.84
CA LEU A 39 -0.35 4.28 -6.83
C LEU A 39 -0.20 3.09 -5.86
N PRO A 40 -0.46 3.27 -4.54
CA PRO A 40 -0.36 2.20 -3.54
C PRO A 40 -1.35 1.05 -3.77
N SER A 41 -2.48 1.33 -4.43
CA SER A 41 -3.51 0.35 -4.74
C SER A 41 -4.20 0.69 -6.07
N PRO A 42 -4.79 -0.30 -6.78
CA PRO A 42 -5.49 -0.06 -8.05
C PRO A 42 -6.71 0.86 -7.92
N TYR A 43 -7.28 0.97 -6.71
CA TYR A 43 -8.50 1.72 -6.44
C TYR A 43 -8.23 3.08 -5.81
N HIS A 44 -6.97 3.51 -5.66
CA HIS A 44 -6.59 4.71 -4.91
C HIS A 44 -7.26 6.01 -5.41
N LEU A 45 -7.65 6.07 -6.69
CA LEU A 45 -8.36 7.22 -7.27
C LEU A 45 -9.86 7.22 -7.00
N THR A 46 -10.43 6.05 -6.72
CA THR A 46 -11.86 5.85 -6.44
C THR A 46 -12.13 5.56 -4.97
N ASP A 47 -11.08 5.36 -4.18
CA ASP A 47 -11.13 5.15 -2.75
C ASP A 47 -11.71 6.40 -2.10
N ASP A 48 -12.72 6.21 -1.29
CA ASP A 48 -13.35 7.26 -0.53
C ASP A 48 -12.32 7.89 0.43
N VAL A 49 -12.53 9.17 0.75
CA VAL A 49 -11.71 9.84 1.76
C VAL A 49 -11.83 9.03 3.04
N GLN A 50 -10.73 8.38 3.43
CA GLN A 50 -10.67 7.61 4.66
C GLN A 50 -11.20 8.48 5.79
N TYR A 51 -12.33 8.10 6.40
CA TYR A 51 -12.94 8.90 7.44
C TYR A 51 -11.99 8.99 8.64
N TYR A 52 -11.48 10.19 8.88
CA TYR A 52 -10.78 10.52 10.11
C TYR A 52 -11.78 11.25 11.01
N ALA A 53 -12.00 10.73 12.22
CA ALA A 53 -12.83 11.42 13.20
C ALA A 53 -12.32 12.86 13.36
N PRO A 54 -13.23 13.86 13.46
CA PRO A 54 -12.80 15.24 13.65
C PRO A 54 -11.89 15.31 14.87
N GLY A 55 -10.68 15.82 14.64
CA GLY A 55 -9.73 16.06 15.72
C GLY A 55 -10.30 17.08 16.71
N PRO A 56 -9.66 17.24 17.88
CA PRO A 56 -10.02 18.31 18.80
C PRO A 56 -9.99 19.67 18.08
N GLU A 57 -10.99 20.51 18.35
CA GLU A 57 -11.18 21.86 17.75
C GLU A 57 -9.90 22.70 17.78
N PHE A 58 -9.10 22.51 18.84
CA PHE A 58 -7.82 23.17 19.00
C PHE A 58 -6.65 22.23 18.66
N LYS A 59 -6.08 22.42 17.46
CA LYS A 59 -4.97 21.60 16.92
C LYS A 59 -3.72 21.56 17.81
N LEU A 60 -3.49 22.62 18.59
CA LEU A 60 -2.26 22.83 19.35
C LEU A 60 -2.44 22.59 20.86
N ALA A 61 -3.42 21.76 21.26
CA ALA A 61 -3.72 21.53 22.68
C ALA A 61 -2.51 21.08 23.50
N ARG A 62 -1.65 20.23 22.92
CA ARG A 62 -0.39 19.79 23.56
C ARG A 62 0.61 20.92 23.73
N GLU A 63 0.78 21.77 22.73
CA GLU A 63 1.71 22.89 22.77
C GLU A 63 1.24 23.96 23.76
N ALA A 64 -0.07 24.24 23.79
CA ALA A 64 -0.64 25.17 24.77
C ALA A 64 -0.55 24.64 26.21
N ALA A 65 -0.68 23.32 26.41
CA ALA A 65 -0.45 22.71 27.73
C ALA A 65 1.02 22.86 28.15
N ALA A 66 1.96 22.54 27.27
CA ALA A 66 3.39 22.70 27.53
C ALA A 66 3.78 24.17 27.82
N LEU A 67 3.22 25.14 27.08
CA LEU A 67 3.45 26.56 27.33
C LEU A 67 2.88 27.03 28.67
N LYS A 68 1.73 26.48 29.11
CA LYS A 68 1.16 26.79 30.43
C LYS A 68 2.03 26.25 31.55
N GLU A 69 2.55 25.03 31.40
CA GLU A 69 3.47 24.41 32.37
C GLU A 69 4.76 25.23 32.47
N MET A 70 5.39 25.56 31.35
CA MET A 70 6.58 26.40 31.30
C MET A 70 6.35 27.79 31.91
N ASN A 71 5.20 28.42 31.64
CA ASN A 71 4.87 29.71 32.23
C ASN A 71 4.65 29.60 33.76
N ALA A 72 4.01 28.53 34.22
CA ALA A 72 3.82 28.29 35.65
C ALA A 72 5.16 28.11 36.38
N GLU A 73 6.10 27.38 35.77
CA GLU A 73 7.48 27.25 36.27
C GLU A 73 8.17 28.62 36.37
N ASN A 74 8.16 29.42 35.29
CA ASN A 74 8.76 30.76 35.26
C ASN A 74 8.16 31.74 36.27
N ILE A 75 6.87 31.61 36.59
CA ILE A 75 6.18 32.44 37.59
C ILE A 75 6.52 31.98 39.02
N SER A 76 6.71 30.67 39.22
CA SER A 76 7.07 30.09 40.52
C SER A 76 8.54 30.31 40.89
N GLU A 77 9.41 30.37 39.89
CA GLU A 77 10.81 30.74 40.06
C GLU A 77 10.91 32.26 40.28
N PRO A 78 11.58 32.74 41.36
CA PRO A 78 11.81 34.16 41.52
C PRO A 78 12.65 34.67 40.35
N GLN A 79 12.11 35.61 39.57
CA GLN A 79 12.82 36.33 38.50
C GLN A 79 14.09 36.95 39.12
N ARG A 80 15.24 36.29 38.95
CA ARG A 80 16.49 36.66 39.60
C ARG A 80 17.16 37.85 38.93
#